data_AF-H9LEX1-F1
#
_entry.id   AF-H9LEX1-F1
#
_cell.length_a   1.000
_cell.length_b   1.000
_cell.length_c   1.000
_cell.angle_alpha   90.00
_cell.angle_beta   90.00
_cell.angle_gamma   90.00
#
_symmetry.space_group_name_H-M   'P 1'
#
loop_
_entity.id
_entity.type
_entity.pdbx_description
1 polymer ?
#
loop_
_entity_poly.entity_id
_entity_poly.type
_entity_poly.pdbx_seq_one_letter_code
_entity_poly.pdbx_strand_id
1 'polypeptide(L)'
;GNPAYGSHVMEYGDVHLSKDVLFLYMGTDPANDNYTFMDDNSMRVSKAVNQRDADLVHFWYKFHKAPEGSVRKTEAQKQLNEAISHRMHLDNSIALVGKLLFGIKKGPGMLTSVRPAGQPLVDDWDCLKSYVSTPTPFSSISFEFSGG
;
A
#
# COMPACT_ATOMS: atom_id res chain seq x y z
N GLY A 1 -0.44 3.29 22.07
CA GLY A 1 0.61 3.00 21.07
C GLY A 1 0.84 4.23 20.22
N ASN A 2 2.05 4.44 19.70
CA ASN A 2 2.29 5.52 18.74
C ASN A 2 1.46 5.25 17.46
N PRO A 3 0.55 6.16 17.05
CA PRO A 3 -0.32 5.95 15.89
C PRO A 3 0.45 5.77 14.56
N ALA A 4 1.75 6.04 14.54
CA ALA A 4 2.60 5.89 13.37
C ALA A 4 2.84 4.42 12.91
N TYR A 5 2.53 3.42 13.74
CA TYR A 5 2.85 2.00 13.46
C TYR A 5 1.64 1.07 13.34
N GLY A 6 0.43 1.61 13.17
CA GLY A 6 -0.80 0.82 13.12
C GLY A 6 -1.85 1.38 12.15
N SER A 7 -2.93 0.65 11.99
CA SER A 7 -4.11 1.07 11.21
C SER A 7 -5.38 0.84 12.03
N HIS A 8 -6.47 1.48 11.61
CA HIS A 8 -7.77 1.27 12.23
C HIS A 8 -8.40 0.01 11.65
N VAL A 9 -8.69 -0.98 12.49
CA VAL A 9 -9.48 -2.16 12.10
C VAL A 9 -10.95 -1.73 12.03
N MET A 10 -11.62 -2.06 10.92
CA MET A 10 -12.98 -1.62 10.62
C MET A 10 -13.91 -2.82 10.46
N GLU A 11 -15.19 -2.64 10.80
CA GLU A 11 -16.25 -3.64 10.63
C GLU A 11 -17.32 -3.16 9.65
N TYR A 12 -17.88 -4.07 8.86
CA TYR A 12 -18.91 -3.80 7.85
C TYR A 12 -19.85 -5.00 7.71
N GLY A 13 -21.04 -4.78 7.15
CA GLY A 13 -22.02 -5.84 6.92
C GLY A 13 -22.92 -6.09 8.13
N ASP A 14 -23.33 -7.35 8.34
CA ASP A 14 -24.13 -7.71 9.50
C ASP A 14 -23.25 -7.89 10.74
N VAL A 15 -23.14 -6.81 11.51
CA VAL A 15 -22.36 -6.77 12.75
C VAL A 15 -22.89 -7.72 13.83
N HIS A 16 -24.11 -8.27 13.71
CA HIS A 16 -24.61 -9.25 14.68
C HIS A 16 -23.81 -10.55 14.66
N LEU A 17 -23.22 -10.90 13.51
CA LEU A 17 -22.34 -12.07 13.35
C LEU A 17 -21.09 -11.98 14.23
N SER A 18 -20.69 -10.79 14.68
CA SER A 18 -19.56 -10.63 15.61
C SER A 18 -19.81 -11.27 16.99
N LYS A 19 -21.08 -11.57 17.33
CA LYS A 19 -21.47 -12.24 18.58
C LYS A 19 -21.38 -13.76 18.49
N ASP A 20 -21.25 -14.30 17.28
CA ASP A 20 -21.11 -15.73 17.09
C ASP A 20 -19.77 -16.21 17.64
N VAL A 21 -19.76 -17.46 18.07
CA VAL A 21 -18.56 -18.16 18.50
C VAL A 21 -17.65 -18.43 17.29
N LEU A 22 -16.36 -18.07 17.40
CA LEU A 22 -15.40 -18.10 16.29
C LEU A 22 -15.26 -19.48 15.63
N PHE A 23 -15.51 -20.57 16.36
CA PHE A 23 -15.41 -21.93 15.83
C PHE A 23 -16.38 -22.21 14.67
N LEU A 24 -17.49 -21.47 14.58
CA LEU A 24 -18.43 -21.57 13.46
C LEU A 24 -17.78 -21.16 12.12
N TYR A 25 -16.75 -20.31 12.18
CA TYR A 25 -16.05 -19.77 11.01
C TYR A 25 -14.66 -20.39 10.80
N MET A 26 -13.94 -20.70 11.88
CA MET A 26 -12.55 -21.16 11.83
C MET A 26 -12.35 -22.61 12.30
N GLY A 27 -13.40 -23.27 12.79
CA GLY A 27 -13.29 -24.56 13.48
C GLY A 27 -12.67 -24.43 14.88
N THR A 28 -12.37 -25.57 15.50
CA THR A 28 -11.64 -25.63 16.77
C THR A 28 -10.45 -26.58 16.63
N ASP A 29 -9.37 -26.28 17.36
CA ASP A 29 -8.23 -27.18 17.48
C ASP A 29 -8.33 -27.86 18.86
N PRO A 30 -8.59 -29.18 18.95
CA PRO A 30 -8.75 -29.86 20.23
C PRO A 30 -7.57 -29.68 21.21
N ALA A 31 -6.38 -29.33 20.71
CA ALA A 31 -5.23 -29.00 21.56
C ALA A 31 -5.40 -27.68 22.33
N ASN A 32 -6.39 -26.85 21.96
CA ASN A 32 -6.66 -25.55 22.58
C ASN A 32 -7.97 -25.48 23.40
N ASP A 33 -8.67 -26.59 23.61
CA ASP A 33 -9.98 -26.64 24.28
C ASP A 33 -9.96 -26.07 25.73
N ASN A 34 -8.80 -26.05 26.38
CA ASN A 34 -8.61 -25.51 27.73
C ASN A 34 -8.12 -24.05 27.77
N TYR A 35 -7.88 -23.41 26.61
CA TYR A 35 -7.47 -22.01 26.53
C TYR A 35 -8.71 -21.14 26.72
N THR A 36 -8.85 -20.57 27.91
CA THR A 36 -9.90 -19.60 28.20
C THR A 36 -9.45 -18.18 27.81
N PHE A 37 -10.43 -17.33 27.50
CA PHE A 37 -10.18 -15.91 27.21
C PHE A 37 -9.45 -15.24 28.38
N MET A 38 -8.27 -14.66 28.14
CA MET A 38 -7.53 -13.87 29.12
C MET A 38 -7.69 -12.38 28.79
N ASP A 39 -8.20 -11.60 29.75
CA ASP A 39 -8.54 -10.18 29.59
C ASP A 39 -7.27 -9.28 29.50
N ASP A 40 -6.17 -9.71 30.12
CA ASP A 40 -4.91 -8.97 30.17
C ASP A 40 -3.92 -9.42 29.08
N ASN A 41 -4.17 -9.01 27.83
CA ASN A 41 -3.23 -9.23 26.73
C ASN A 41 -2.43 -7.95 26.43
N SER A 42 -1.28 -7.80 27.10
CA SER A 42 -0.28 -6.80 26.72
C SER A 42 0.48 -7.27 25.48
N MET A 43 -0.08 -6.99 24.29
CA MET A 43 0.58 -7.28 23.03
C MET A 43 1.82 -6.40 22.86
N ARG A 44 3.00 -7.03 22.80
CA ARG A 44 4.23 -6.36 22.37
C ARG A 44 4.09 -6.01 20.89
N VAL A 45 3.91 -4.72 20.60
CA VAL A 45 3.83 -4.21 19.23
C VAL A 45 5.21 -4.39 18.57
N SER A 46 5.27 -5.23 17.53
CA SER A 46 6.47 -5.40 16.72
C SER A 46 6.68 -4.19 15.80
N LYS A 47 7.92 -3.99 15.34
CA LYS A 47 8.21 -2.93 14.36
C LYS A 47 7.57 -3.30 13.02
N ALA A 48 6.47 -2.64 12.69
CA ALA A 48 5.78 -2.82 11.41
C ALA A 48 6.46 -2.02 10.29
N VAL A 49 6.31 -2.51 9.05
CA VAL A 49 6.71 -1.83 7.82
C VAL A 49 5.45 -1.58 6.99
N ASN A 50 5.34 -0.40 6.38
CA ASN A 50 4.25 -0.10 5.46
C ASN A 50 4.28 -1.09 4.28
N GLN A 51 3.14 -1.71 3.95
CA GLN A 51 3.06 -2.68 2.86
C GLN A 51 3.54 -2.12 1.51
N ARG A 52 3.30 -0.82 1.23
CA ARG A 52 3.77 -0.16 0.00
C ARG A 52 5.28 -0.04 -0.10
N ASP A 53 5.97 -0.09 1.04
CA ASP A 53 7.42 0.07 1.11
C ASP A 53 8.14 -1.26 1.42
N ALA A 54 7.40 -2.34 1.71
CA ALA A 54 7.98 -3.64 2.04
C ALA A 54 8.92 -4.16 0.93
N ASP A 55 8.52 -4.03 -0.34
CA ASP A 55 9.35 -4.44 -1.48
C ASP A 55 10.59 -3.55 -1.64
N LEU A 56 10.46 -2.23 -1.42
CA LEU A 56 11.62 -1.33 -1.43
C LEU A 56 12.60 -1.66 -0.30
N VAL A 57 12.09 -1.97 0.90
CA VAL A 57 12.93 -2.41 2.02
C VAL A 57 13.65 -3.70 1.68
N HIS A 58 13.00 -4.64 1.00
CA HIS A 58 13.64 -5.86 0.50
C HIS A 58 14.78 -5.55 -0.49
N PHE A 59 14.54 -4.72 -1.51
CA PHE A 59 15.58 -4.34 -2.47
C PHE A 59 16.74 -3.58 -1.82
N TRP A 60 16.42 -2.66 -0.91
CA TRP A 60 17.41 -1.94 -0.12
C TRP A 60 18.29 -2.89 0.69
N TYR A 61 17.68 -3.86 1.38
CA TYR A 61 18.41 -4.88 2.12
C TYR A 61 19.28 -5.76 1.22
N LYS A 62 18.75 -6.18 0.06
CA LYS A 62 19.48 -6.96 -0.96
C LYS A 62 20.72 -6.23 -1.47
N PHE A 63 20.62 -4.92 -1.73
CA PHE A 63 21.73 -4.07 -2.13
C PHE A 63 22.78 -3.92 -1.02
N HIS A 64 22.34 -3.57 0.19
CA HIS A 64 23.28 -3.33 1.31
C HIS A 64 23.98 -4.59 1.81
N LYS A 65 23.36 -5.76 1.68
CA LYS A 65 23.97 -7.04 2.07
C LYS A 65 24.83 -7.67 0.98
N ALA A 66 24.79 -7.17 -0.26
CA ALA A 66 25.63 -7.68 -1.33
C ALA A 66 27.10 -7.24 -1.14
N PRO A 67 28.09 -8.12 -1.41
CA PRO A 67 29.50 -7.79 -1.30
C PRO A 67 29.90 -6.63 -2.23
N GLU A 68 30.77 -5.74 -1.76
CA GLU A 68 31.28 -4.64 -2.58
C GLU A 68 31.98 -5.14 -3.83
N GLY A 69 31.77 -4.43 -4.94
CA GLY A 69 32.34 -4.77 -6.25
C GLY A 69 31.75 -6.01 -6.93
N SER A 70 30.80 -6.71 -6.29
CA SER A 70 30.18 -7.90 -6.90
C SER A 70 29.12 -7.52 -7.95
N VAL A 71 28.98 -8.36 -8.99
CA VAL A 71 27.88 -8.26 -9.98
C VAL A 71 26.52 -8.30 -9.30
N ARG A 72 26.40 -9.07 -8.21
CA ARG A 72 25.18 -9.15 -7.40
C ARG A 72 24.80 -7.79 -6.80
N LYS A 73 25.78 -6.98 -6.38
CA LYS A 73 25.51 -5.66 -5.80
C LYS A 73 25.06 -4.65 -6.85
N THR A 74 25.71 -4.62 -8.00
CA THR A 74 25.32 -3.73 -9.10
C THR A 74 23.94 -4.08 -9.65
N GLU A 75 23.61 -5.37 -9.76
CA GLU A 75 22.26 -5.81 -10.15
C GLU A 75 21.20 -5.45 -9.10
N ALA A 76 21.50 -5.63 -7.81
CA ALA A 76 20.58 -5.23 -6.74
C ALA A 76 20.36 -3.71 -6.70
N GLN A 77 21.40 -2.92 -6.97
CA GLN A 77 21.29 -1.46 -7.08
C GLN A 77 20.41 -1.06 -8.26
N LYS A 78 20.60 -1.70 -9.42
CA LYS A 78 19.78 -1.48 -10.61
C LYS A 78 18.30 -1.74 -10.31
N GLN A 79 17.98 -2.90 -9.72
CA GLN A 79 16.59 -3.26 -9.35
C GLN A 79 15.97 -2.24 -8.38
N LEU A 80 16.73 -1.79 -7.38
CA LEU A 80 16.26 -0.76 -6.44
C LEU A 80 15.96 0.56 -7.16
N ASN A 81 16.87 1.02 -8.03
CA ASN A 81 16.71 2.27 -8.77
C ASN A 81 15.54 2.20 -9.76
N GLU A 82 15.37 1.08 -10.46
CA GLU A 82 14.23 0.85 -11.36
C GLU A 82 12.90 0.90 -10.61
N ALA A 83 12.81 0.27 -9.43
CA ALA A 83 11.61 0.32 -8.61
C ALA A 83 11.27 1.74 -8.11
N ILE A 84 12.28 2.51 -7.67
CA ILE A 84 12.09 3.91 -7.24
C ILE A 84 11.68 4.78 -8.42
N SER A 85 12.37 4.65 -9.56
CA SER A 85 12.09 5.44 -10.77
C SER A 85 10.69 5.18 -11.30
N HIS A 86 10.27 3.91 -11.35
CA HIS A 86 8.93 3.53 -11.77
C HIS A 86 7.83 4.13 -10.87
N ARG A 87 8.01 4.10 -9.54
CA ARG A 87 7.08 4.74 -8.59
C ARG A 87 7.00 6.26 -8.83
N MET A 88 8.16 6.92 -8.95
CA MET A 88 8.23 8.36 -9.19
C MET A 88 7.57 8.76 -10.51
N HIS A 89 7.76 7.96 -11.57
CA HIS A 89 7.13 8.18 -12.86
C HIS A 89 5.60 8.15 -12.76
N LEU A 90 5.03 7.16 -12.08
CA LEU A 90 3.59 7.05 -11.87
C LEU A 90 3.04 8.23 -11.05
N ASP A 91 3.70 8.58 -9.93
CA ASP A 91 3.29 9.70 -9.08
C ASP A 91 3.28 11.02 -9.84
N ASN A 92 4.34 11.29 -10.62
CA ASN A 92 4.44 12.49 -11.44
C ASN A 92 3.39 12.53 -12.56
N SER A 93 3.11 11.38 -13.17
CA SER A 93 2.12 11.26 -14.25
C SER A 93 0.70 11.56 -13.73
N ILE A 94 0.32 10.99 -12.59
CA ILE A 94 -0.98 11.26 -11.97
C ILE A 94 -1.08 12.72 -11.51
N ALA A 95 -0.02 13.27 -10.91
CA ALA A 95 0.02 14.68 -10.53
C ALA A 95 -0.14 15.62 -11.74
N LEU A 96 0.46 15.29 -12.88
CA LEU A 96 0.31 16.05 -14.13
C LEU A 96 -1.12 15.98 -14.67
N VAL A 97 -1.74 14.79 -14.69
CA VAL A 97 -3.15 14.64 -15.09
C VAL A 97 -4.07 15.50 -14.22
N GLY A 98 -3.87 15.51 -12.90
CA GLY A 98 -4.65 16.37 -12.00
C GLY A 98 -4.47 17.86 -12.28
N LYS A 99 -3.23 18.31 -12.56
CA LYS A 99 -2.96 19.70 -12.93
C LYS A 99 -3.58 20.07 -14.28
N LEU A 100 -3.63 19.15 -15.23
CA LEU A 100 -4.20 19.38 -16.55
C LEU A 100 -5.73 19.49 -16.48
N LEU A 101 -6.39 18.58 -15.77
CA LEU A 101 -7.86 18.52 -15.70
C LEU A 101 -8.46 19.59 -14.78
N PHE A 102 -7.79 19.90 -13.66
CA PHE A 102 -8.36 20.76 -12.61
C PHE A 102 -7.53 22.03 -12.35
N GLY A 103 -6.44 22.22 -13.08
CA GLY A 103 -5.51 23.35 -12.90
C GLY A 103 -4.52 23.15 -11.75
N ILE A 104 -3.43 23.94 -11.76
CA ILE A 104 -2.30 23.80 -10.82
C ILE A 104 -2.72 23.99 -9.35
N LYS A 105 -3.69 24.88 -9.09
CA LYS A 105 -4.14 25.20 -7.72
C LYS A 105 -5.09 24.13 -7.15
N LYS A 106 -6.07 23.66 -7.92
CA LYS A 106 -7.10 22.73 -7.44
C LYS A 106 -6.75 21.27 -7.69
N GLY A 107 -5.92 20.96 -8.68
CA GLY A 107 -5.54 19.59 -9.05
C GLY A 107 -5.04 18.73 -7.89
N PRO A 108 -4.03 19.17 -7.12
CA PRO A 108 -3.55 18.38 -5.98
C PRO A 108 -4.65 18.07 -4.95
N GLY A 109 -5.49 19.06 -4.62
CA GLY A 109 -6.58 18.88 -3.65
C GLY A 109 -7.70 17.98 -4.16
N MET A 110 -7.98 18.00 -5.47
CA MET A 110 -8.95 17.10 -6.08
C MET A 110 -8.49 15.64 -6.05
N LEU A 111 -7.20 15.39 -6.31
CA LEU A 111 -6.64 14.03 -6.34
C LEU A 111 -6.47 13.40 -4.95
N THR A 112 -6.28 14.21 -3.90
CA THR A 112 -6.07 13.72 -2.53
C THR A 112 -7.32 13.81 -1.65
N SER A 113 -8.42 14.32 -2.19
CA SER A 113 -9.68 14.42 -1.46
C SER A 113 -10.22 13.04 -1.10
N VAL A 114 -10.64 12.87 0.15
CA VAL A 114 -11.26 11.64 0.66
C VAL A 114 -12.72 11.92 0.95
N ARG A 115 -13.61 11.07 0.43
CA ARG A 115 -15.05 11.16 0.68
C ARG A 115 -15.35 10.87 2.16
N PRO A 116 -16.40 11.48 2.74
CA PRO A 116 -16.84 11.16 4.09
C PRO A 116 -17.07 9.66 4.31
N ALA A 117 -16.85 9.19 5.56
CA ALA A 117 -17.08 7.81 5.93
C ALA A 117 -18.52 7.37 5.60
N GLY A 118 -18.66 6.14 5.10
CA GLY A 118 -19.95 5.57 4.69
C GLY A 118 -20.36 5.88 3.24
N GLN A 119 -19.65 6.77 2.53
CA GLN A 119 -19.88 6.98 1.10
C GLN A 119 -19.07 6.00 0.23
N PRO A 120 -19.58 5.60 -0.95
CA PRO A 120 -18.81 4.83 -1.91
C PRO A 120 -17.65 5.65 -2.47
N LEU A 121 -16.56 4.99 -2.84
CA LEU A 121 -15.34 5.62 -3.38
C LEU A 121 -15.61 6.44 -4.64
N VAL A 122 -16.46 5.91 -5.54
CA VAL A 122 -16.90 6.53 -6.79
C VAL A 122 -18.40 6.30 -6.97
N ASP A 123 -19.04 7.14 -7.77
CA ASP A 123 -20.46 7.00 -8.09
C ASP A 123 -20.71 6.07 -9.29
N ASP A 124 -19.74 5.95 -10.19
CA ASP A 124 -19.77 5.08 -11.37
C ASP A 124 -18.50 4.22 -11.41
N TRP A 125 -18.67 2.92 -11.15
CA TRP A 125 -17.58 1.94 -11.16
C TRP A 125 -17.09 1.62 -12.57
N ASP A 126 -17.93 1.72 -13.60
CA ASP A 126 -17.54 1.44 -14.97
C ASP A 126 -16.72 2.60 -15.55
N CYS A 127 -17.06 3.84 -15.17
CA CYS A 127 -16.21 5.00 -15.44
C CYS A 127 -14.82 4.85 -14.80
N LEU A 128 -14.73 4.41 -13.54
CA LEU A 128 -13.44 4.17 -12.88
C LEU A 128 -12.62 3.08 -13.60
N LYS A 129 -13.25 1.95 -13.95
CA LYS A 129 -12.57 0.88 -14.71
C LYS A 129 -12.08 1.37 -16.06
N SER A 130 -12.90 2.16 -16.76
CA SER A 130 -12.52 2.77 -18.03
C SER A 130 -11.30 3.69 -17.87
N TYR A 131 -11.31 4.57 -16.88
CA TYR A 131 -10.20 5.47 -16.57
C TYR A 131 -8.89 4.72 -16.26
N VAL A 132 -8.95 3.64 -15.46
CA VAL A 132 -7.77 2.83 -15.14
C VAL A 132 -7.29 2.00 -16.35
N SER A 133 -8.22 1.59 -17.23
CA SER A 133 -7.91 0.77 -18.41
C SER A 133 -7.40 1.59 -19.59
N THR A 134 -7.71 2.88 -19.66
CA THR A 134 -7.16 3.76 -20.70
C THR A 134 -5.66 3.91 -20.51
N PRO A 135 -4.82 3.56 -21.50
CA PRO A 135 -3.40 3.89 -21.46
C PRO A 135 -3.27 5.40 -21.33
N THR A 136 -2.86 5.89 -20.16
CA THR A 136 -2.60 7.32 -20.02
C THR A 136 -1.46 7.68 -20.98
N PRO A 137 -1.52 8.81 -21.71
CA PRO A 137 -0.46 9.19 -22.65
C PRO A 137 0.92 9.36 -21.98
N PHE A 138 0.96 9.34 -20.65
CA PHE A 138 2.15 9.50 -19.84
C PHE A 138 2.78 8.18 -19.40
N SER A 139 2.12 7.02 -19.50
CA SER A 139 2.68 5.72 -19.09
C SER A 139 3.84 5.22 -19.97
N SER A 140 4.21 5.98 -21.02
CA SER A 140 5.28 5.64 -21.96
C SER A 140 6.43 6.67 -21.96
N ILE A 141 6.42 7.67 -21.08
CA ILE A 141 7.54 8.63 -20.98
C ILE A 141 8.60 8.06 -20.05
N SER A 142 9.56 7.31 -20.62
CA SER A 142 10.80 6.94 -19.95
C SER A 142 11.58 8.21 -19.61
N PHE A 143 11.72 8.53 -18.32
CA PHE A 143 12.73 9.47 -17.86
C PHE A 143 14.07 8.73 -17.85
N GLU A 144 14.86 8.89 -18.91
CA GLU A 144 16.26 8.47 -18.90
C GLU A 144 17.02 9.33 -17.88
N PHE A 145 17.43 8.70 -16.79
CA PHE A 145 18.35 9.31 -15.84
C PHE A 145 19.75 9.25 -16.46
N SER A 146 20.19 10.35 -17.09
CA SER A 146 21.57 10.49 -17.53
C SER A 146 22.46 10.53 -16.28
N GLY A 147 23.11 9.42 -15.97
CA GLY A 147 24.12 9.34 -14.93
C GLY A 147 25.31 10.21 -15.28
N GLY A 148 25.69 11.08 -14.33
CA GLY A 148 27.01 11.70 -14.25
C GLY A 148 27.87 10.95 -13.23
#